data_AF-A0A8H2Y2K8-F1
#
_entry.id   AF-A0A8H2Y2K8-F1
#
_cell.length_a   1.000
_cell.length_b   1.000
_cell.length_c   1.000
_cell.angle_alpha   90.00
_cell.angle_beta   90.00
_cell.angle_gamma   90.00
#
_symmetry.space_group_name_H-M   'P 1'
#
loop_
_entity.id
_entity.type
_entity.pdbx_description
1 polymer ?
#
loop_
_entity_poly.entity_id
_entity_poly.type
_entity_poly.pdbx_seq_one_letter_code
_entity_poly.pdbx_strand_id
1 'polypeptide(L)'
;MSNTQDFENYDYRTLQFVLQPDGLTHLKKPTGETVMVIAWLEVPGDNHDKASIDQLVGLFRAGSGRGANKAICSKCHDEGRYVVWDPKPASLKRHLYGHYHIKCFACIAPNCGQQFCTRDQVVVHAMNYHTQKDRRAAADYVLDLYQS
;
A
#
# COMPACT_ATOMS: atom_id res chain seq x y z
N MET A 1 24.77 -12.76 13.63
CA MET A 1 23.85 -12.98 12.49
C MET A 1 22.48 -12.45 12.89
N SER A 2 21.89 -11.61 12.03
CA SER A 2 20.53 -11.04 12.05
C SER A 2 20.09 -10.24 13.28
N ASN A 3 20.45 -8.94 13.31
CA ASN A 3 19.78 -7.96 14.17
C ASN A 3 18.70 -7.22 13.35
N THR A 4 17.59 -7.90 13.08
CA THR A 4 16.47 -7.35 12.29
C THR A 4 15.39 -6.70 13.16
N GLN A 5 15.64 -6.47 14.45
CA GLN A 5 14.57 -6.19 15.43
C GLN A 5 14.38 -4.71 15.86
N ASP A 6 15.16 -3.74 15.37
CA ASP A 6 15.09 -2.37 15.92
C ASP A 6 14.39 -1.32 15.03
N PHE A 7 13.61 -1.70 14.01
CA PHE A 7 12.89 -0.74 13.16
C PHE A 7 11.37 -0.70 13.36
N GLU A 8 10.79 -1.72 13.99
CA GLU A 8 9.35 -1.74 14.27
C GLU A 8 8.96 -0.77 15.40
N ASN A 9 9.93 -0.34 16.23
CA ASN A 9 9.72 0.56 17.38
C ASN A 9 10.23 2.00 17.16
N TYR A 10 10.62 2.39 15.94
CA TYR A 10 11.05 3.77 15.69
C TYR A 10 9.84 4.70 15.70
N ASP A 11 9.86 5.74 16.54
CA ASP A 11 8.78 6.73 16.57
C ASP A 11 8.87 7.66 15.35
N TYR A 12 8.22 7.25 14.27
CA TYR A 12 8.17 7.98 13.01
C TYR A 12 7.50 9.37 13.13
N ARG A 13 6.86 9.70 14.27
CA ARG A 13 6.31 11.05 14.54
C ARG A 13 7.40 12.08 14.82
N THR A 14 8.56 11.63 15.31
CA THR A 14 9.70 12.50 15.62
C THR A 14 10.57 12.79 14.41
N LEU A 15 10.26 12.17 13.27
CA LEU A 15 10.89 12.51 12.01
C LEU A 15 10.50 13.93 11.61
N GLN A 16 11.35 14.88 11.97
CA GLN A 16 11.43 16.13 11.25
C GLN A 16 11.83 15.75 9.82
N PHE A 17 10.86 15.76 8.90
CA PHE A 17 11.08 15.47 7.48
C PHE A 17 11.89 16.61 6.85
N VAL A 18 13.18 16.66 7.18
CA VAL A 18 14.13 17.47 6.44
C VAL A 18 14.41 16.68 5.17
N LEU A 19 13.61 16.96 4.13
CA LEU A 19 13.89 16.50 2.78
C LEU A 19 15.34 16.88 2.48
N GLN A 20 16.19 15.88 2.25
CA GLN A 20 17.53 16.14 1.75
C GLN A 20 17.43 16.73 0.34
N PRO A 21 18.52 17.31 -0.21
CA PRO A 21 18.49 17.91 -1.55
C PRO A 21 18.02 16.97 -2.67
N ASP A 22 18.06 15.65 -2.44
CA ASP A 22 17.56 14.60 -3.33
C ASP A 22 16.05 14.29 -3.15
N GLY A 23 15.37 14.98 -2.24
CA GLY A 23 13.95 14.78 -1.94
C GLY A 23 13.67 13.56 -1.05
N LEU A 24 14.69 12.98 -0.42
CA LEU A 24 14.56 11.78 0.41
C LEU A 24 14.88 12.07 1.88
N THR A 25 14.23 11.31 2.76
CA THR A 25 14.60 11.27 4.18
C THR A 25 15.54 10.10 4.43
N HIS A 26 16.80 10.39 4.74
CA HIS A 26 17.78 9.37 5.10
C HIS A 26 17.90 9.21 6.61
N LEU A 27 17.45 8.06 7.11
CA LEU A 27 17.72 7.67 8.48
C LEU A 27 19.11 7.09 8.60
N LYS A 28 19.90 7.66 9.50
CA LYS A 28 21.29 7.28 9.73
C LYS A 28 21.49 6.83 11.18
N LYS A 29 22.38 5.87 11.41
CA LYS A 29 22.92 5.56 12.74
C LYS A 29 23.75 6.74 13.25
N PRO A 30 24.04 6.82 14.56
CA PRO A 30 25.01 7.78 15.12
C PRO A 30 26.39 7.71 14.44
N THR A 31 26.75 6.55 13.89
CA THR A 31 27.99 6.32 13.11
C THR A 31 27.99 6.98 11.73
N GLY A 32 26.87 7.58 11.29
CA GLY A 32 26.71 8.20 9.98
C GLY A 32 26.27 7.24 8.86
N GLU A 33 26.22 5.93 9.12
CA GLU A 33 25.76 4.91 8.18
C GLU A 33 24.25 5.06 7.89
N THR A 34 23.87 5.12 6.61
CA THR A 34 22.45 5.13 6.20
C THR A 34 21.82 3.78 6.44
N VAL A 35 20.70 3.80 7.15
CA VAL A 35 19.94 2.63 7.58
C VAL A 35 18.68 2.47 6.75
N MET A 36 18.03 3.57 6.41
CA MET A 36 16.77 3.55 5.67
C MET A 36 16.59 4.84 4.88
N VAL A 37 16.16 4.68 3.63
CA VAL A 37 15.74 5.78 2.77
C VAL A 37 14.22 5.77 2.71
N ILE A 38 13.59 6.84 3.19
CA ILE A 38 12.14 7.02 3.20
C ILE A 38 11.76 8.11 2.19
N ALA A 39 10.84 7.79 1.30
CA ALA A 39 10.25 8.74 0.37
C ALA A 39 8.86 9.20 0.83
N TRP A 40 8.54 10.46 0.51
CA TRP A 40 7.20 11.01 0.68
C TRP A 40 6.38 10.75 -0.59
N LEU A 41 5.28 10.02 -0.45
CA LEU A 41 4.28 9.84 -1.49
C LEU A 41 3.17 10.86 -1.27
N GLU A 42 3.15 11.88 -2.14
CA GLU A 42 2.06 12.84 -2.19
C GLU A 42 0.80 12.17 -2.77
N VAL A 43 -0.27 12.13 -1.97
CA VAL A 43 -1.54 11.48 -2.28
C VAL A 43 -2.63 12.55 -2.34
N PRO A 44 -3.30 12.75 -3.50
CA PRO A 44 -4.27 13.83 -3.62
C PRO A 44 -5.51 13.64 -2.73
N GLY A 45 -6.13 14.77 -2.35
CA GLY A 45 -7.31 14.77 -1.49
C GLY A 45 -8.58 14.23 -2.16
N ASP A 46 -8.77 14.56 -3.43
CA ASP A 46 -10.00 14.29 -4.21
C ASP A 46 -10.20 12.81 -4.55
N ASN A 47 -11.40 12.42 -4.98
CA ASN A 47 -11.66 11.05 -5.42
C ASN A 47 -10.88 10.71 -6.69
N HIS A 48 -10.30 9.51 -6.73
CA HIS A 48 -9.53 9.00 -7.87
C HIS A 48 -10.02 7.63 -8.33
N ASP A 49 -9.89 7.38 -9.64
CA ASP A 49 -10.12 6.08 -10.23
C ASP A 49 -8.83 5.23 -10.27
N LYS A 50 -8.97 3.97 -10.71
CA LYS A 50 -7.83 3.04 -10.77
C LYS A 50 -6.70 3.55 -11.66
N ALA A 51 -7.02 4.09 -12.84
CA ALA A 51 -6.03 4.53 -13.81
C ALA A 51 -5.19 5.70 -13.27
N SER A 52 -5.84 6.66 -12.61
CA SER A 52 -5.19 7.78 -11.95
C SER A 52 -4.23 7.33 -10.85
N ILE A 53 -4.65 6.35 -10.03
CA ILE A 53 -3.80 5.77 -8.97
C ILE A 53 -2.64 4.98 -9.54
N ASP A 54 -2.87 4.20 -10.61
CA ASP A 54 -1.82 3.48 -11.31
C ASP A 54 -0.74 4.43 -11.85
N GLN A 55 -1.16 5.55 -12.44
CA GLN A 55 -0.28 6.60 -12.94
C GLN A 55 0.49 7.29 -11.81
N LEU A 56 -0.19 7.68 -10.72
CA LEU A 56 0.43 8.32 -9.56
C LEU A 56 1.58 7.47 -8.99
N VAL A 57 1.32 6.18 -8.78
CA VAL A 57 2.33 5.24 -8.28
C VAL A 57 3.49 5.07 -9.27
N GLY A 58 3.18 5.07 -10.58
CA GLY A 58 4.21 5.04 -11.63
C GLY A 58 5.13 6.26 -11.59
N LEU A 59 4.55 7.46 -11.53
CA LEU A 59 5.29 8.72 -11.45
C LEU A 59 6.12 8.81 -10.17
N PHE A 60 5.54 8.44 -9.02
CA PHE A 60 6.25 8.36 -7.76
C PHE A 60 7.48 7.45 -7.89
N ARG A 61 7.33 6.23 -8.42
CA ARG A 61 8.44 5.29 -8.53
C ARG A 61 9.53 5.76 -9.51
N ALA A 62 9.16 6.51 -10.54
CA ALA A 62 10.10 7.10 -11.50
C ALA A 62 10.83 8.33 -10.93
N GLY A 63 10.18 9.09 -10.05
CA GLY A 63 10.65 10.33 -9.43
C GLY A 63 11.04 10.15 -7.96
N SER A 64 10.30 10.80 -7.05
CA SER A 64 10.65 10.92 -5.61
C SER A 64 10.74 9.60 -4.85
N GLY A 65 10.14 8.52 -5.35
CA GLY A 65 10.21 7.17 -4.79
C GLY A 65 11.39 6.33 -5.31
N ARG A 66 12.22 6.87 -6.20
CA ARG A 66 13.38 6.16 -6.76
C ARG A 66 14.42 5.94 -5.65
N GLY A 67 14.87 4.69 -5.49
CA GLY A 67 15.89 4.33 -4.49
C GLY A 67 15.39 4.22 -3.05
N ALA A 68 14.14 4.60 -2.77
CA ALA A 68 13.56 4.49 -1.43
C ALA A 68 13.33 3.03 -1.01
N ASN A 69 13.58 2.74 0.27
CA ASN A 69 13.30 1.45 0.91
C ASN A 69 11.90 1.43 1.58
N LYS A 70 11.37 2.61 1.90
CA LYS A 70 10.06 2.82 2.51
C LYS A 70 9.40 4.05 1.92
N ALA A 71 8.07 4.10 1.99
CA ALA A 71 7.29 5.28 1.62
C ALA A 71 6.31 5.66 2.75
N ILE A 72 6.09 6.95 2.93
CA ILE A 72 4.99 7.47 3.76
C ILE A 72 3.92 8.03 2.83
N CYS A 73 2.66 7.72 3.12
CA CYS A 73 1.50 8.24 2.40
C CYS A 73 1.03 9.53 3.07
N SER A 74 0.96 10.64 2.33
CA SER A 74 0.52 11.94 2.88
C SER A 74 -0.88 11.85 3.49
N LYS A 75 -1.83 11.18 2.81
CA LYS A 75 -3.20 11.00 3.33
C LYS A 75 -3.26 10.20 4.64
N CYS A 76 -2.46 9.14 4.79
CA CYS A 76 -2.35 8.43 6.07
C CYS A 76 -1.79 9.35 7.16
N HIS A 77 -0.75 10.11 6.83
CA HIS A 77 -0.11 11.03 7.75
C HIS A 77 -1.10 12.10 8.24
N ASP A 78 -1.88 12.68 7.33
CA ASP A 78 -2.89 13.71 7.64
C ASP A 78 -4.04 13.16 8.51
N GLU A 79 -4.33 11.86 8.39
CA GLU A 79 -5.25 11.13 9.28
C GLU A 79 -4.60 10.73 10.63
N GLY A 80 -3.35 11.15 10.89
CA GLY A 80 -2.60 10.82 12.10
C GLY A 80 -2.07 9.38 12.13
N ARG A 81 -2.03 8.69 10.98
CA ARG A 81 -1.52 7.32 10.82
C ARG A 81 -0.10 7.34 10.28
N TYR A 82 0.88 7.13 11.17
CA TYR A 82 2.30 7.16 10.87
C TYR A 82 2.84 5.79 10.41
N VAL A 83 2.23 5.23 9.37
CA VAL A 83 2.59 3.90 8.83
C VAL A 83 3.57 4.06 7.67
N VAL A 84 4.65 3.28 7.69
CA VAL A 84 5.61 3.17 6.58
C VAL A 84 5.26 1.99 5.67
N TRP A 85 5.22 2.22 4.38
CA TRP A 85 4.81 1.26 3.36
C TRP A 85 5.99 0.73 2.55
N ASP A 86 5.89 -0.50 2.03
CA ASP A 86 6.78 -1.00 0.98
C ASP A 86 6.55 -0.16 -0.30
N PRO A 87 7.59 0.49 -0.86
CA PRO A 87 7.46 1.40 -2.00
C PRO A 87 7.25 0.68 -3.35
N LYS A 88 7.17 -0.66 -3.36
CA LYS A 88 6.84 -1.42 -4.57
C LYS A 88 5.47 -1.01 -5.12
N PRO A 89 5.33 -0.87 -6.46
CA PRO A 89 4.08 -0.44 -7.06
C PRO A 89 2.84 -1.23 -6.63
N ALA A 90 2.93 -2.57 -6.58
CA ALA A 90 1.81 -3.41 -6.17
C ALA A 90 1.35 -3.15 -4.72
N SER A 91 2.28 -2.85 -3.82
CA SER A 91 1.98 -2.52 -2.42
C SER A 91 1.27 -1.18 -2.31
N LEU A 92 1.81 -0.14 -2.94
CA LEU A 92 1.26 1.20 -2.91
C LEU A 92 -0.10 1.30 -3.63
N LYS A 93 -0.26 0.66 -4.79
CA LYS A 93 -1.55 0.61 -5.50
C LYS A 93 -2.66 0.03 -4.63
N ARG A 94 -2.42 -1.15 -4.05
CA ARG A 94 -3.38 -1.81 -3.15
C ARG A 94 -3.72 -0.93 -1.94
N HIS A 95 -2.72 -0.26 -1.38
CA HIS A 95 -2.91 0.69 -0.28
C HIS A 95 -3.84 1.85 -0.70
N LEU A 96 -3.53 2.52 -1.81
CA LEU A 96 -4.30 3.67 -2.31
C LEU A 96 -5.72 3.30 -2.77
N TYR A 97 -5.92 2.12 -3.35
CA TYR A 97 -7.28 1.63 -3.66
C TYR A 97 -8.18 1.60 -2.43
N GLY A 98 -7.61 1.36 -1.24
CA GLY A 98 -8.35 1.42 0.02
C GLY A 98 -8.83 2.83 0.38
N HIS A 99 -8.00 3.86 0.14
CA HIS A 99 -8.37 5.26 0.41
C HIS A 99 -9.51 5.75 -0.49
N TYR A 100 -9.53 5.30 -1.75
CA TYR A 100 -10.52 5.75 -2.73
C TYR A 100 -11.64 4.73 -2.98
N HIS A 101 -11.71 3.67 -2.18
CA HIS A 101 -12.69 2.59 -2.29
C HIS A 101 -12.79 1.99 -3.71
N ILE A 102 -11.67 1.92 -4.43
CA ILE A 102 -11.60 1.39 -5.78
C ILE A 102 -11.75 -0.12 -5.71
N LYS A 103 -12.87 -0.63 -6.23
CA LYS A 103 -13.18 -2.05 -6.19
C LYS A 103 -12.59 -2.73 -7.42
N CYS A 104 -11.49 -3.43 -7.21
CA CYS A 104 -10.77 -4.15 -8.27
C CYS A 104 -11.23 -5.60 -8.43
N PHE A 105 -11.99 -6.13 -7.46
CA PHE A 105 -12.35 -7.54 -7.44
C PHE A 105 -13.84 -7.73 -7.22
N ALA A 106 -14.38 -8.82 -7.76
CA ALA A 106 -15.76 -9.22 -7.56
C ALA A 106 -15.87 -10.70 -7.19
N CYS A 107 -16.93 -11.06 -6.45
CA CYS A 107 -17.32 -12.43 -6.20
C CYS A 107 -18.21 -12.93 -7.34
N ILE A 108 -17.78 -14.01 -8.03
CA ILE A 108 -18.53 -14.63 -9.13
C ILE A 108 -19.47 -15.77 -8.69
N ALA A 109 -19.71 -15.92 -7.38
CA ALA A 109 -20.69 -16.88 -6.91
C ALA A 109 -22.08 -16.56 -7.50
N PRO A 110 -22.87 -17.57 -7.88
CA PRO A 110 -24.20 -17.36 -8.44
C PRO A 110 -25.04 -16.42 -7.56
N ASN A 111 -25.60 -15.36 -8.17
CA ASN A 111 -26.41 -14.33 -7.52
C ASN A 111 -25.70 -13.48 -6.43
N CYS A 112 -24.36 -13.47 -6.38
CA CYS A 112 -23.62 -12.65 -5.42
C CYS A 112 -23.20 -11.28 -5.97
N GLY A 113 -22.24 -11.24 -6.90
CA GLY A 113 -21.76 -10.01 -7.54
C GLY A 113 -21.13 -8.97 -6.60
N GLN A 114 -20.87 -9.28 -5.33
CA GLN A 114 -20.26 -8.33 -4.39
C GLN A 114 -18.84 -7.95 -4.82
N GLN A 115 -18.49 -6.68 -4.60
CA GLN A 115 -17.23 -6.10 -5.06
C GLN A 115 -16.36 -5.61 -3.90
N PHE A 116 -15.05 -5.73 -4.07
CA PHE A 116 -14.05 -5.53 -3.01
C PHE A 116 -12.79 -4.83 -3.53
N CYS A 117 -12.06 -4.18 -2.63
CA CYS A 117 -10.81 -3.48 -2.97
C CYS A 117 -9.63 -4.44 -3.11
N THR A 118 -9.66 -5.58 -2.42
CA THR A 118 -8.57 -6.58 -2.44
C THR A 118 -9.07 -8.00 -2.71
N ARG A 119 -8.19 -8.83 -3.30
CA ARG A 119 -8.44 -10.25 -3.53
C ARG A 119 -8.78 -11.00 -2.24
N ASP A 120 -8.02 -10.74 -1.17
CA ASP A 120 -8.22 -11.42 0.12
C ASP A 120 -9.61 -11.15 0.71
N GLN A 121 -10.17 -9.94 0.49
CA GLN A 121 -11.53 -9.63 0.91
C GLN A 121 -12.56 -10.50 0.19
N VAL A 122 -12.38 -10.77 -1.12
CA VAL A 122 -13.26 -11.70 -1.86
C VAL A 122 -13.12 -13.12 -1.33
N VAL A 123 -11.90 -13.58 -1.07
CA VAL A 123 -11.66 -14.93 -0.53
C VAL A 123 -12.31 -15.11 0.84
N VAL A 124 -12.14 -14.14 1.74
CA VAL A 124 -12.78 -14.18 3.07
C VAL A 124 -14.31 -14.13 2.94
N HIS A 125 -14.84 -13.31 2.04
CA HIS A 125 -16.27 -13.30 1.73
C HIS A 125 -16.76 -14.67 1.24
N ALA A 126 -16.15 -15.24 0.21
CA ALA A 126 -16.58 -16.51 -0.35
C ALA A 126 -16.43 -17.66 0.64
N MET A 127 -15.39 -17.63 1.48
CA MET A 127 -15.20 -18.56 2.58
C MET A 127 -16.38 -18.58 3.55
N ASN A 128 -16.92 -17.40 3.88
CA ASN A 128 -17.99 -17.25 4.85
C ASN A 128 -19.39 -17.51 4.27
N TYR A 129 -19.60 -17.21 2.99
CA TYR A 129 -20.94 -17.22 2.39
C TYR A 129 -21.17 -18.31 1.34
N HIS A 130 -20.11 -18.85 0.71
CA HIS A 130 -20.25 -19.73 -0.45
C HIS A 130 -19.55 -21.09 -0.31
N THR A 131 -18.53 -21.22 0.54
CA THR A 131 -17.67 -22.43 0.57
C THR A 131 -17.54 -23.12 1.92
N GLN A 132 -18.41 -22.81 2.89
CA GLN A 132 -18.41 -23.48 4.21
C GLN A 132 -17.03 -23.50 4.88
N LYS A 133 -16.31 -22.38 4.81
CA LYS A 133 -14.95 -22.20 5.34
C LYS A 133 -13.82 -22.89 4.59
N ASP A 134 -14.03 -23.36 3.36
CA ASP A 134 -12.94 -23.81 2.48
C ASP A 134 -12.30 -22.61 1.75
N ARG A 135 -11.07 -22.27 2.13
CA ARG A 135 -10.31 -21.16 1.54
C ARG A 135 -9.85 -21.44 0.11
N ARG A 136 -9.57 -22.70 -0.24
CA ARG A 136 -9.11 -23.08 -1.58
C ARG A 136 -10.26 -22.94 -2.57
N ALA A 137 -11.42 -23.50 -2.24
CA ALA A 137 -12.64 -23.32 -3.03
C ALA A 137 -13.06 -21.84 -3.10
N ALA A 138 -12.87 -21.08 -2.02
CA ALA A 138 -13.18 -19.64 -2.00
C ALA A 138 -12.37 -18.83 -3.01
N ALA A 139 -11.14 -19.27 -3.32
CA ALA A 139 -10.27 -18.58 -4.28
C ALA A 139 -10.79 -18.66 -5.73
N ASP A 140 -11.59 -19.69 -6.05
CA ASP A 140 -12.18 -19.86 -7.39
C ASP A 140 -13.30 -18.85 -7.67
N TYR A 141 -13.84 -18.21 -6.62
CA TYR A 141 -14.87 -17.18 -6.76
C TYR A 141 -14.32 -15.76 -6.97
N VAL A 142 -13.01 -15.60 -7.13
CA VAL A 142 -12.39 -14.29 -7.34
C VAL A 142 -12.35 -13.94 -8.82
N LEU A 143 -13.01 -12.84 -9.19
CA LEU A 143 -12.81 -12.16 -10.46
C LEU A 143 -11.99 -10.88 -10.25
N ASP A 144 -10.93 -10.72 -11.04
CA ASP A 144 -10.21 -9.46 -11.19
C ASP A 144 -10.88 -8.64 -12.29
N LEU A 145 -11.43 -7.48 -11.94
CA LEU A 145 -12.20 -6.63 -12.86
C LEU A 145 -11.32 -5.89 -13.88
N TYR A 146 -9.99 -5.93 -13.71
CA TYR A 146 -9.04 -5.15 -14.50
C TYR A 146 -7.90 -6.00 -15.09
N GLN A 147 -8.04 -7.33 -15.10
CA GLN A 147 -7.21 -8.21 -15.92
C GLN A 147 -7.91 -8.43 -17.27
N SER A 148 -7.31 -7.90 -18.33
CA SER A 148 -7.63 -8.16 -19.74
C SER A 148 -6.35 -8.49 -20.47
#